data_AF-A0A9D7FNH5-F1
#
_entry.id   AF-A0A9D7FNH5-F1
#
_cell.length_a   1.000
_cell.length_b   1.000
_cell.length_c   1.000
_cell.angle_alpha   90.00
_cell.angle_beta   90.00
_cell.angle_gamma   90.00
#
_symmetry.space_group_name_H-M   'P 1'
#
loop_
_entity.id
_entity.type
_entity.pdbx_description
1 polymer ?
#
loop_
_entity_poly.entity_id
_entity_poly.type
_entity_poly.pdbx_seq_one_letter_code
_entity_poly.pdbx_strand_id
1 'polypeptide(L)'
;MHLHEEGGKSAGFPHPSMMGITLNDATAIGYYFAPMLCSADRTVVGDSGRFRFLPDRKPCSFSFRYDPHANHGAGRVSYEIDGNTGSFDLTSEQRNAGACFDRFGLATVRQGGNSVEIYFDDLNYLVRRDTEAHRTFHPQVLIERPYPVESAGRLH
;
A
#
# COMPACT_ATOMS: atom_id res chain seq x y z
N MET A 1 -16.31 23.70 -6.51
CA MET A 1 -16.41 22.34 -7.07
C MET A 1 -16.69 21.41 -5.90
N HIS A 2 -17.95 21.02 -5.70
CA HIS A 2 -18.36 20.16 -4.60
C HIS A 2 -18.09 18.71 -5.00
N LEU A 3 -17.21 18.03 -4.27
CA LEU A 3 -17.06 16.57 -4.36
C LEU A 3 -17.92 15.97 -3.25
N HIS A 4 -19.00 15.32 -3.66
CA HIS A 4 -19.81 14.48 -2.80
C HIS A 4 -19.07 13.14 -2.65
N GLU A 5 -18.41 12.93 -1.52
CA GLU A 5 -17.81 11.63 -1.20
C GLU A 5 -18.85 10.85 -0.38
N GLU A 6 -19.60 9.96 -1.04
CA GLU A 6 -20.36 8.93 -0.33
C GLU A 6 -19.34 7.99 0.33
N GLY A 7 -19.05 8.27 1.61
CA GLY A 7 -18.15 7.49 2.45
C GLY A 7 -18.67 6.07 2.68
N GLY A 8 -18.35 5.17 1.74
CA GLY A 8 -18.41 3.73 1.97
C GLY A 8 -17.42 3.32 3.08
N LYS A 9 -17.74 2.23 3.79
CA LYS A 9 -17.08 1.68 5.00
C LYS A 9 -15.54 1.46 4.95
N SER A 10 -14.86 1.82 3.86
CA SER A 10 -13.40 1.71 3.67
C SER A 10 -12.68 3.03 3.41
N ALA A 11 -13.33 4.20 3.52
CA ALA A 11 -12.74 5.52 3.20
C ALA A 11 -12.08 5.56 1.80
N GLY A 12 -12.62 4.80 0.85
CA GLY A 12 -12.11 4.73 -0.53
C GLY A 12 -10.85 3.88 -0.71
N PHE A 13 -10.41 3.13 0.30
CA PHE A 13 -9.30 2.18 0.22
C PHE A 13 -9.66 0.89 -0.52
N PRO A 14 -8.75 0.33 -1.35
CA PRO A 14 -7.47 0.90 -1.76
C PRO A 14 -7.64 2.08 -2.72
N HIS A 15 -6.76 3.08 -2.60
CA HIS A 15 -6.77 4.22 -3.52
C HIS A 15 -6.30 3.81 -4.93
N PRO A 16 -6.83 4.43 -6.00
CA PRO A 16 -6.30 4.23 -7.34
C PRO A 16 -4.82 4.66 -7.40
N SER A 17 -4.02 3.98 -8.22
CA SER A 17 -2.57 4.19 -8.29
C SER A 17 -1.86 3.99 -6.95
N MET A 18 -2.24 2.94 -6.23
CA MET A 18 -1.59 2.54 -4.98
C MET A 18 -0.91 1.19 -5.14
N MET A 19 0.30 1.05 -4.60
CA MET A 19 0.92 -0.27 -4.41
C MET A 19 1.70 -0.31 -3.11
N GLY A 20 1.81 -1.49 -2.53
CA GLY A 20 2.57 -1.69 -1.31
C GLY A 20 2.04 -2.88 -0.53
N ILE A 21 2.35 -2.89 0.76
CA ILE A 21 1.90 -3.91 1.70
C ILE A 21 0.80 -3.33 2.57
N THR A 22 -0.25 -4.12 2.77
CA THR A 22 -1.30 -3.85 3.74
C THR A 22 -1.16 -4.83 4.89
N LEU A 23 -1.40 -4.35 6.11
CA LEU A 23 -1.52 -5.18 7.30
C LEU A 23 -3.00 -5.21 7.67
N ASN A 24 -3.66 -6.30 7.31
CA ASN A 24 -5.11 -6.45 7.48
C ASN A 24 -5.42 -7.51 8.53
N ASP A 25 -6.53 -7.33 9.25
CA ASP A 25 -6.90 -8.13 10.42
C ASP A 25 -7.09 -9.62 10.07
N ALA A 26 -6.37 -10.48 10.81
CA ALA A 26 -6.64 -11.91 10.93
C ALA A 26 -6.84 -12.20 12.43
N THR A 27 -8.03 -11.91 12.94
CA THR A 27 -8.30 -11.97 14.38
C THR A 27 -7.89 -13.34 14.97
N ALA A 28 -7.16 -13.28 16.10
CA ALA A 28 -6.53 -14.35 16.89
C ALA A 28 -5.15 -14.89 16.44
N ILE A 29 -4.70 -14.66 15.20
CA ILE A 29 -3.47 -15.29 14.68
C ILE A 29 -2.43 -14.34 14.08
N GLY A 30 -2.63 -13.02 14.21
CA GLY A 30 -1.74 -11.96 13.73
C GLY A 30 -2.36 -11.09 12.63
N TYR A 31 -1.53 -10.42 11.86
CA TYR A 31 -1.94 -9.61 10.71
C TYR A 31 -1.49 -10.27 9.41
N TYR A 32 -2.34 -10.22 8.39
CA TYR A 32 -1.90 -10.66 7.06
C TYR A 32 -0.90 -9.65 6.50
N PHE A 33 0.25 -10.14 6.05
CA PHE A 33 1.16 -9.38 5.22
C PHE A 33 0.65 -9.48 3.78
N ALA A 34 -0.13 -8.48 3.36
CA ALA A 34 -0.93 -8.53 2.14
C ALA A 34 -0.42 -7.50 1.11
N PRO A 35 0.55 -7.87 0.26
CA PRO A 35 1.03 -7.05 -0.83
C PRO A 35 -0.04 -6.92 -1.93
N MET A 36 -0.19 -5.70 -2.45
CA MET A 36 -1.16 -5.40 -3.49
C MET A 36 -0.72 -4.26 -4.40
N LEU A 37 -1.34 -4.21 -5.57
CA LEU A 37 -1.37 -3.08 -6.49
C LEU A 37 -2.82 -2.81 -6.89
N CYS A 38 -3.18 -1.53 -6.88
CA CYS A 38 -4.46 -1.00 -7.35
C CYS A 38 -4.17 -0.09 -8.55
N SER A 39 -4.65 -0.47 -9.73
CA SER A 39 -4.51 0.33 -10.94
C SER A 39 -5.39 1.58 -10.91
N ALA A 40 -5.23 2.48 -11.89
CA ALA A 40 -5.98 3.74 -11.91
C ALA A 40 -7.50 3.55 -12.06
N ASP A 41 -7.91 2.46 -12.72
CA ASP A 41 -9.30 2.01 -12.86
C ASP A 41 -9.83 1.26 -11.62
N ARG A 42 -9.06 1.20 -10.54
CA ARG A 42 -9.35 0.48 -9.29
C ARG A 42 -9.38 -1.05 -9.39
N THR A 43 -8.81 -1.64 -10.44
CA THR A 43 -8.56 -3.09 -10.45
C THR A 43 -7.45 -3.44 -9.45
N VAL A 44 -7.73 -4.37 -8.54
CA VAL A 44 -6.77 -4.80 -7.52
C VAL A 44 -6.18 -6.15 -7.90
N VAL A 45 -4.86 -6.26 -7.81
CA VAL A 45 -4.12 -7.53 -7.86
C VAL A 45 -3.21 -7.61 -6.66
N GLY A 46 -3.07 -8.80 -6.09
CA GLY A 46 -2.24 -8.99 -4.91
C GLY A 46 -2.20 -10.44 -4.48
N ASP A 47 -1.48 -10.66 -3.40
CA ASP A 47 -1.49 -11.92 -2.67
C ASP A 47 -1.88 -11.61 -1.23
N SER A 48 -2.98 -12.19 -0.77
CA SER A 48 -3.48 -11.99 0.59
C SER A 48 -3.55 -13.32 1.30
N GLY A 49 -3.03 -13.40 2.52
CA GLY A 49 -3.21 -14.55 3.38
C GLY A 49 -2.05 -15.54 3.42
N ARG A 50 -1.07 -15.41 2.51
CA ARG A 50 0.08 -16.31 2.45
C ARG A 50 1.02 -16.17 3.64
N PHE A 51 1.35 -14.93 4.02
CA PHE A 51 2.26 -14.66 5.13
C PHE A 51 1.60 -13.80 6.20
N ARG A 52 2.16 -13.90 7.42
CA ARG A 52 1.64 -13.26 8.62
C ARG A 52 2.73 -12.45 9.29
N PHE A 53 2.34 -11.30 9.81
CA PHE A 53 3.09 -10.52 10.76
C PHE A 53 2.50 -10.75 12.16
N LEU A 54 3.33 -11.18 13.11
CA LEU A 54 2.90 -11.45 14.48
C LEU A 54 3.28 -10.28 15.39
N PRO A 55 2.37 -9.81 16.27
CA PRO A 55 2.69 -8.77 17.24
C PRO A 55 3.43 -9.36 18.47
N ASP A 56 4.47 -10.17 18.25
CA ASP A 56 5.22 -10.85 19.31
C ASP A 56 6.43 -10.06 19.84
N ARG A 57 6.52 -8.77 19.44
CA ARG A 57 7.60 -7.82 19.77
C ARG A 57 8.97 -8.20 19.21
N LYS A 58 9.04 -9.11 18.24
CA LYS A 58 10.28 -9.38 17.52
C LYS A 58 10.36 -8.53 16.25
N PRO A 59 11.54 -7.96 15.94
CA PRO A 59 11.77 -7.36 14.64
C PRO A 59 11.60 -8.42 13.54
N CYS A 60 10.95 -8.04 12.44
CA CYS A 60 10.87 -8.84 11.23
C CYS A 60 11.44 -8.03 10.06
N SER A 61 12.16 -8.67 9.14
CA SER A 61 12.58 -8.03 7.91
C SER A 61 11.49 -8.14 6.86
N PHE A 62 11.33 -7.11 6.03
CA PHE A 62 10.42 -7.18 4.90
C PHE A 62 10.97 -6.46 3.68
N SER A 63 10.52 -6.87 2.50
CA SER A 63 10.79 -6.15 1.26
C SER A 63 9.58 -6.17 0.33
N PHE A 64 9.49 -5.14 -0.50
CA PHE A 64 8.49 -5.03 -1.57
C PHE A 64 9.18 -4.42 -2.79
N ARG A 65 9.12 -5.12 -3.92
CA ARG A 65 9.78 -4.72 -5.16
C ARG A 65 8.81 -4.81 -6.31
N TYR A 66 8.77 -3.77 -7.12
CA TYR A 66 8.10 -3.77 -8.41
C TYR A 66 9.13 -3.73 -9.53
N ASP A 67 9.07 -4.69 -10.45
CA ASP A 67 9.83 -4.67 -11.70
C ASP A 67 8.86 -4.47 -12.87
N PRO A 68 8.86 -3.30 -13.54
CA PRO A 68 7.98 -3.03 -14.66
C PRO A 68 8.37 -3.77 -15.95
N HIS A 69 9.56 -4.37 -16.03
CA HIS A 69 10.02 -5.12 -17.21
C HIS A 69 9.84 -6.63 -17.08
N ALA A 70 9.62 -7.13 -15.86
CA ALA A 70 9.28 -8.52 -15.63
C ALA A 70 7.92 -8.89 -16.27
N ASN A 71 7.61 -10.19 -16.31
CA ASN A 71 6.39 -10.72 -16.91
C ASN A 71 6.11 -10.15 -18.33
N HIS A 72 7.09 -10.30 -19.23
CA HIS A 72 6.99 -9.81 -20.60
C HIS A 72 6.65 -8.30 -20.73
N GLY A 73 7.05 -7.49 -19.74
CA GLY A 73 6.79 -6.05 -19.71
C GLY A 73 5.44 -5.63 -19.11
N ALA A 74 4.60 -6.59 -18.68
CA ALA A 74 3.40 -6.29 -17.90
C ALA A 74 3.76 -5.91 -16.44
N GLY A 75 4.88 -6.42 -15.96
CA GLY A 75 5.44 -6.15 -14.65
C GLY A 75 5.12 -7.21 -13.60
N ARG A 76 5.98 -7.28 -12.58
CA ARG A 76 5.89 -8.23 -11.46
C ARG A 76 6.13 -7.51 -10.16
N VAL A 77 5.34 -7.86 -9.15
CA VAL A 77 5.65 -7.55 -7.76
C VAL A 77 6.28 -8.78 -7.12
N SER A 78 7.38 -8.58 -6.42
CA SER A 78 8.00 -9.57 -5.53
C SER A 78 8.07 -9.00 -4.12
N TYR A 79 7.85 -9.83 -3.13
CA TYR A 79 7.80 -9.41 -1.74
C TYR A 79 8.36 -10.49 -0.83
N GLU A 80 8.83 -10.08 0.34
CA GLU A 80 9.41 -10.96 1.34
C GLU A 80 9.03 -10.52 2.75
N ILE A 81 8.83 -11.48 3.64
CA ILE A 81 8.80 -11.27 5.09
C ILE A 81 9.53 -12.43 5.81
N ASP A 82 10.53 -12.10 6.62
CA ASP A 82 11.36 -13.06 7.36
C ASP A 82 11.89 -14.21 6.49
N GLY A 83 12.45 -13.89 5.31
CA GLY A 83 12.97 -14.87 4.36
C GLY A 83 11.92 -15.63 3.55
N ASN A 84 10.62 -15.42 3.82
CA ASN A 84 9.55 -16.04 3.04
C ASN A 84 9.18 -15.15 1.85
N THR A 85 9.39 -15.66 0.64
CA THR A 85 9.20 -14.90 -0.60
C THR A 85 7.88 -15.24 -1.29
N GLY A 86 7.25 -14.23 -1.89
CA GLY A 86 6.14 -14.39 -2.81
C GLY A 86 6.20 -13.39 -3.96
N SER A 87 5.32 -13.59 -4.95
CA SER A 87 5.23 -12.69 -6.09
C SER A 87 3.86 -12.80 -6.74
N PHE A 88 3.43 -11.73 -7.40
CA PHE A 88 2.30 -11.76 -8.32
C PHE A 88 2.61 -10.96 -9.58
N ASP A 89 2.03 -11.41 -10.68
CA ASP A 89 2.15 -10.81 -12.00
C ASP A 89 1.00 -9.85 -12.26
N LEU A 90 1.32 -8.74 -12.93
CA LEU A 90 0.29 -7.88 -13.50
C LEU A 90 -0.12 -8.44 -14.86
N THR A 91 -1.39 -8.22 -15.21
CA THR A 91 -1.87 -8.36 -16.59
C THR A 91 -1.47 -7.16 -17.43
N SER A 92 -1.46 -7.32 -18.76
CA SER A 92 -1.22 -6.21 -19.68
C SER A 92 -2.26 -5.10 -19.51
N GLU A 93 -3.52 -5.47 -19.23
CA GLU A 93 -4.61 -4.55 -18.98
C GLU A 93 -4.33 -3.69 -17.74
N GLN A 94 -3.94 -4.31 -16.61
CA GLN A 94 -3.58 -3.59 -15.38
C GLN A 94 -2.37 -2.67 -15.58
N ARG A 95 -1.37 -3.10 -16.35
CA ARG A 95 -0.20 -2.27 -16.69
C ARG A 95 -0.59 -1.03 -17.50
N ASN A 96 -1.52 -1.20 -18.44
CA ASN A 96 -1.96 -0.15 -19.36
C ASN A 96 -3.06 0.76 -18.78
N ALA A 97 -3.57 0.45 -17.59
CA ALA A 97 -4.57 1.27 -16.90
C ALA A 97 -4.06 2.67 -16.47
N GLY A 98 -2.77 2.97 -16.62
CA GLY A 98 -2.24 4.32 -16.40
C GLY A 98 -2.01 4.69 -14.93
N ALA A 99 -1.75 3.70 -14.08
CA ALA A 99 -1.41 3.96 -12.68
C ALA A 99 -0.09 4.75 -12.54
N CYS A 100 -0.11 5.79 -11.69
CA CYS A 100 1.05 6.65 -11.42
C CYS A 100 1.49 6.55 -9.95
N PHE A 101 2.73 6.10 -9.72
CA PHE A 101 3.29 5.97 -8.37
C PHE A 101 4.37 7.04 -8.15
N ASP A 102 3.99 8.20 -7.64
CA ASP A 102 4.87 9.36 -7.45
C ASP A 102 5.13 9.69 -5.96
N ARG A 103 4.57 8.90 -5.04
CA ARG A 103 4.71 9.05 -3.59
C ARG A 103 5.15 7.75 -2.93
N PHE A 104 5.93 7.89 -1.87
CA PHE A 104 6.28 6.80 -0.95
C PHE A 104 5.95 7.25 0.47
N GLY A 105 5.42 6.35 1.29
CA GLY A 105 5.12 6.64 2.68
C GLY A 105 4.29 5.57 3.35
N LEU A 106 3.94 5.86 4.61
CA LEU A 106 3.04 5.06 5.43
C LEU A 106 1.68 5.74 5.45
N ALA A 107 0.61 4.97 5.27
CA ALA A 107 -0.75 5.46 5.33
C ALA A 107 -1.53 4.67 6.38
N THR A 108 -2.09 5.38 7.37
CA THR A 108 -3.04 4.78 8.30
C THR A 108 -4.42 4.78 7.66
N VAL A 109 -4.80 3.63 7.10
CA VAL A 109 -6.12 3.43 6.52
C VAL A 109 -7.09 3.07 7.64
N ARG A 110 -8.13 3.89 7.84
CA ARG A 110 -9.18 3.59 8.81
C ARG A 110 -10.20 2.64 8.20
N GLN A 111 -9.90 1.35 8.25
CA GLN A 111 -10.89 0.29 8.10
C GLN A 111 -11.19 -0.22 9.53
N GLY A 112 -12.48 -0.39 9.88
CA GLY A 112 -12.86 -0.75 11.25
C GLY A 112 -12.11 -1.99 11.76
N GLY A 113 -11.74 -2.01 13.04
CA GLY A 113 -10.89 -3.06 13.63
C GLY A 113 -10.23 -2.62 14.92
N ASN A 114 -9.28 -3.41 15.41
CA ASN A 114 -8.50 -3.10 16.62
C ASN A 114 -7.37 -2.10 16.31
N SER A 115 -6.95 -1.32 17.32
CA SER A 115 -5.76 -0.47 17.19
C SER A 115 -4.48 -1.30 17.20
N VAL A 116 -3.52 -0.92 16.36
CA VAL A 116 -2.18 -1.52 16.31
C VAL A 116 -1.15 -0.43 16.56
N GLU A 117 -0.11 -0.77 17.33
CA GLU A 117 1.12 0.02 17.42
C GLU A 117 2.21 -0.73 16.64
N ILE A 118 2.81 -0.05 15.66
CA ILE A 118 3.81 -0.62 14.77
C ILE A 118 5.02 0.30 14.75
N TYR A 119 6.20 -0.29 14.93
CA TYR A 119 7.48 0.38 14.85
C TYR A 119 8.17 -0.02 13.54
N PHE A 120 8.73 0.96 12.84
CA PHE A 120 9.52 0.75 11.64
C PHE A 120 10.93 1.27 11.90
N ASP A 121 11.93 0.50 11.48
CA ASP A 121 13.33 0.90 11.52
C ASP A 121 14.00 0.51 10.19
N ASP A 122 15.16 1.12 9.90
CA ASP A 122 15.99 0.83 8.73
C ASP A 122 15.26 0.88 7.37
N LEU A 123 14.27 1.77 7.24
CA LEU A 123 13.51 1.93 6.00
C LEU A 123 14.37 2.51 4.87
N ASN A 124 14.54 1.72 3.82
CA ASN A 124 15.19 2.13 2.58
C ASN A 124 14.18 2.02 1.43
N TYR A 125 14.05 3.09 0.64
CA TYR A 125 13.28 3.05 -0.61
C TYR A 125 14.20 3.40 -1.78
N LEU A 126 14.10 2.62 -2.85
CA LEU A 126 14.82 2.86 -4.10
C LEU A 126 13.82 2.93 -5.23
N VAL A 127 13.87 4.02 -5.98
CA VAL A 127 13.19 4.12 -7.28
C VAL A 127 14.28 4.03 -8.34
N ARG A 128 14.11 3.16 -9.33
CA ARG A 128 15.03 3.12 -10.47
C ARG A 128 14.92 4.47 -11.19
N ARG A 129 16.00 5.24 -11.16
CA ARG A 129 16.05 6.57 -11.78
C ARG A 129 16.26 6.40 -13.27
N ASP A 130 15.37 7.00 -14.06
CA ASP A 130 15.65 7.24 -15.46
C ASP A 130 16.62 8.43 -15.53
N THR A 131 17.79 8.25 -16.15
CA THR A 131 18.90 9.22 -16.12
C THR A 131 18.59 10.51 -16.89
N GLU A 132 17.55 10.51 -17.71
CA GLU A 132 17.17 11.62 -18.61
C GLU A 132 16.12 12.58 -18.00
N ALA A 133 15.51 12.25 -16.85
CA ALA A 133 14.42 13.05 -16.29
C ALA A 133 14.92 14.18 -15.37
N HIS A 134 14.93 15.42 -15.86
CA HIS A 134 15.13 16.61 -15.02
C HIS A 134 13.95 16.79 -14.06
N ARG A 135 14.16 16.54 -12.76
CA ARG A 135 13.12 16.72 -11.74
C ARG A 135 13.36 17.96 -10.91
N THR A 136 12.27 18.66 -10.64
CA THR A 136 12.21 19.74 -9.66
C THR A 136 12.16 19.12 -8.26
N PHE A 137 13.07 19.51 -7.38
CA PHE A 137 12.97 19.15 -5.97
C PHE A 137 11.75 19.86 -5.37
N HIS A 138 10.81 19.09 -4.83
CA HIS A 138 9.70 19.63 -4.05
C HIS A 138 10.10 19.59 -2.57
N PRO A 139 10.23 20.74 -1.89
CA PRO A 139 10.53 20.75 -0.47
C PRO A 139 9.43 20.03 0.31
N GLN A 140 9.83 19.18 1.25
CA GLN A 140 8.90 18.54 2.17
C GLN A 140 8.35 19.59 3.13
N VAL A 141 7.03 19.60 3.29
CA VAL A 141 6.33 20.50 4.21
C VAL A 141 5.44 19.68 5.13
N LEU A 142 5.41 20.03 6.42
CA LEU A 142 4.44 19.49 7.35
C LEU A 142 3.07 20.09 6.99
N ILE A 143 2.11 19.24 6.62
CA ILE A 143 0.72 19.64 6.40
C ILE A 143 -0.10 18.97 7.48
N GLU A 144 -0.42 19.70 8.54
CA GLU A 144 -1.43 19.26 9.50
C GLU A 144 -2.80 19.31 8.84
N ARG A 145 -3.49 18.17 8.80
CA ARG A 145 -4.89 18.12 8.39
C ARG A 145 -5.75 17.96 9.64
N PRO A 146 -6.78 18.82 9.82
CA PRO A 146 -7.69 18.68 10.94
C PRO A 146 -8.37 17.32 10.88
N TYR A 147 -8.57 16.72 12.05
CA TYR A 147 -9.30 15.47 12.18
C TYR A 147 -10.72 15.64 11.61
N PRO A 148 -11.16 14.83 10.63
CA PRO A 148 -12.53 14.90 10.14
C PRO A 148 -13.49 14.50 11.27
N VAL A 149 -14.28 15.46 11.74
CA VAL A 149 -15.28 15.28 12.81
C VAL A 149 -16.48 14.45 12.37
N GLU A 150 -16.68 14.27 11.07
CA GLU A 150 -17.70 13.36 10.53
C GLU A 150 -17.17 11.91 10.53
N SER A 151 -17.00 11.35 11.72
CA SER A 151 -16.81 9.92 11.89
C SER A 151 -18.11 9.20 11.53
N ALA A 152 -18.05 8.33 10.52
CA ALA A 152 -19.07 7.36 10.24
C ALA A 152 -19.46 6.59 11.51
N GLY A 153 -20.69 6.84 11.99
CA GLY A 153 -21.51 5.93 12.76
C GLY A 153 -20.91 5.35 14.04
N ARG A 154 -21.04 6.09 15.15
CA ARG A 154 -21.46 5.48 16.41
C ARG A 154 -22.66 6.26 16.93
N LEU A 155 -23.85 5.85 16.50
CA LEU A 155 -25.07 6.24 17.19
C LEU A 155 -25.00 5.59 18.58
N HIS A 156 -25.12 6.41 19.62
CA HIS A 156 -25.31 5.98 21.00
C HIS A 156 -26.62 5.20 21.16
#